data_AF-M7XTP6-F1
#
_entry.id   AF-M7XTP6-F1
#
_cell.length_a   1.000
_cell.length_b   1.000
_cell.length_c   1.000
_cell.angle_alpha   90.00
_cell.angle_beta   90.00
_cell.angle_gamma   90.00
#
_symmetry.space_group_name_H-M   'P 1'
#
loop_
_entity.id
_entity.type
_entity.pdbx_description
1 polymer ?
#
loop_
_entity_poly.entity_id
_entity_poly.type
_entity_poly.pdbx_seq_one_letter_code
_entity_poly.pdbx_strand_id
1 'polypeptide(L)'
;MCRATTHIFFGLPIRTWSLVPAADAWPKLVKTLPFFDLVTLRILDGTFRAPRKADAGPSAVERVPVEVWDVVKHKLVDLELQGANDQFMRDIGVNDWSCWGSGLRRPGKLLAGSALPPFWTDICSEAEPCIMCGDAILQVRIVSIWQGKAEERLQSLLQAFGLHAPVRQTIVRADKNWVDLSSATYVALLLPPEQNNPLEADCGGDRFPDQQNFLHINPEMMTKLARNGRERFRKIIHDLHLEPLSMRALPSEPSSPRVPPPPNQHWYFRREFTEITPTEANPAWTIHTTCEMLW
;
A
#
# COMPACT_ATOMS: atom_id res chain seq x y z
N MET A 1 20.86 23.27 -6.56
CA MET A 1 20.34 22.97 -7.92
C MET A 1 19.17 21.98 -7.75
N CYS A 2 18.07 22.04 -8.50
CA CYS A 2 17.02 20.98 -8.41
C CYS A 2 17.31 19.89 -9.44
N ARG A 3 17.04 18.64 -9.08
CA ARG A 3 16.99 17.52 -10.01
C ARG A 3 15.57 16.98 -10.07
N ALA A 4 15.01 16.93 -11.27
CA ALA A 4 13.73 16.30 -11.54
C ALA A 4 13.95 14.84 -11.96
N THR A 5 13.24 13.92 -11.30
CA THR A 5 13.31 12.48 -11.54
C THR A 5 11.92 12.00 -11.91
N THR A 6 11.75 11.53 -13.15
CA THR A 6 10.45 11.06 -13.68
C THR A 6 10.44 9.56 -13.86
N HIS A 7 9.43 8.91 -13.30
CA HIS A 7 9.19 7.47 -13.39
C HIS A 7 7.96 7.21 -14.26
N ILE A 8 8.06 6.23 -15.16
CA ILE A 8 6.94 5.76 -15.98
C ILE A 8 6.74 4.29 -15.63
N PHE A 9 5.52 3.94 -15.19
CA PHE A 9 5.26 2.57 -14.72
C PHE A 9 3.80 2.19 -14.89
N PHE A 10 3.53 0.88 -14.87
CA PHE A 10 2.17 0.34 -14.86
C PHE A 10 1.79 -0.05 -13.44
N GLY A 11 0.86 0.68 -12.83
CA GLY A 11 0.55 0.51 -11.42
C GLY A 11 -0.70 1.25 -10.96
N LEU A 12 -0.92 1.24 -9.65
CA LEU A 12 -1.97 2.00 -8.98
C LEU A 12 -1.50 2.46 -7.59
N PRO A 13 -2.06 3.57 -7.08
CA PRO A 13 -1.79 3.99 -5.71
C PRO A 13 -2.55 3.09 -4.73
N ILE A 14 -1.87 2.62 -3.69
CA ILE A 14 -2.44 1.89 -2.56
C ILE A 14 -2.30 2.76 -1.33
N ARG A 15 -3.29 2.77 -0.43
CA ARG A 15 -3.19 3.51 0.84
C ARG A 15 -1.92 3.06 1.57
N THR A 16 -1.03 4.00 1.86
CA THR A 16 0.26 3.69 2.49
C THR A 16 0.06 2.94 3.79
N TRP A 17 -0.95 3.33 4.54
CA TRP A 17 -1.23 2.78 5.86
C TRP A 17 -1.92 1.42 5.88
N SER A 18 -2.48 0.95 4.76
CA SER A 18 -2.82 -0.47 4.60
C SER A 18 -1.58 -1.29 4.23
N LEU A 19 -0.61 -0.67 3.55
CA LEU A 19 0.59 -1.33 3.03
C LEU A 19 1.68 -1.54 4.11
N VAL A 20 1.82 -0.60 5.06
CA VAL A 20 2.77 -0.70 6.18
C VAL A 20 2.54 -1.95 7.03
N PRO A 21 1.34 -2.19 7.62
CA PRO A 21 1.10 -3.40 8.40
C PRO A 21 1.18 -4.67 7.54
N ALA A 22 0.83 -4.59 6.25
CA ALA A 22 1.02 -5.71 5.33
C ALA A 22 2.50 -6.09 5.15
N ALA A 23 3.38 -5.10 4.98
CA ALA A 23 4.83 -5.31 4.90
C ALA A 23 5.40 -5.92 6.19
N ASP A 24 4.91 -5.48 7.34
CA ASP A 24 5.35 -5.99 8.65
C ASP A 24 4.80 -7.39 8.96
N ALA A 25 3.59 -7.73 8.51
CA ALA A 25 3.00 -9.06 8.64
C ALA A 25 3.61 -10.07 7.65
N TRP A 26 4.16 -9.60 6.53
CA TRP A 26 4.62 -10.44 5.43
C TRP A 26 5.55 -11.60 5.81
N PRO A 27 6.56 -11.43 6.68
CA PRO A 27 7.47 -12.52 7.05
C PRO A 27 6.78 -13.74 7.68
N LYS A 28 5.60 -13.54 8.28
CA LYS A 28 4.76 -14.62 8.81
C LYS A 28 3.84 -15.18 7.72
N LEU A 29 3.22 -14.29 6.94
CA LEU A 29 2.27 -14.64 5.89
C LEU A 29 2.90 -15.39 4.70
N VAL A 30 4.15 -15.08 4.35
CA VAL A 30 4.87 -15.72 3.23
C VAL A 30 4.98 -17.24 3.39
N LYS A 31 4.95 -17.74 4.63
CA LYS A 31 4.98 -19.18 4.92
C LYS A 31 3.60 -19.81 4.95
N THR A 32 2.57 -19.06 5.33
CA THR A 32 1.21 -19.57 5.54
C THR A 32 0.35 -19.49 4.29
N LEU A 33 0.48 -18.44 3.46
CA LEU A 33 -0.33 -18.30 2.24
C LEU A 33 -0.11 -19.45 1.24
N PRO A 34 1.14 -19.91 0.95
CA PRO A 34 1.34 -21.04 0.06
C PRO A 34 0.72 -22.34 0.58
N PHE A 35 0.59 -22.50 1.90
CA PHE A 35 -0.11 -23.66 2.47
C PHE A 35 -1.59 -23.67 2.07
N PHE A 36 -2.29 -22.54 2.15
CA PHE A 36 -3.68 -22.47 1.72
C PHE A 36 -3.82 -22.67 0.20
N ASP A 37 -2.94 -22.05 -0.60
CA ASP A 37 -2.93 -22.25 -2.05
C ASP A 37 -2.75 -23.75 -2.39
N LEU A 38 -1.88 -24.48 -1.67
CA LEU A 38 -1.71 -25.93 -1.83
C LEU A 38 -2.92 -26.74 -1.38
N VAL A 39 -3.59 -26.37 -0.29
CA VAL A 39 -4.82 -27.03 0.18
C VAL A 39 -5.91 -26.88 -0.88
N THR A 40 -6.15 -25.65 -1.36
CA THR A 40 -7.14 -25.36 -2.39
C THR A 40 -6.87 -26.16 -3.67
N LEU A 41 -5.62 -26.16 -4.16
CA LEU A 41 -5.24 -26.97 -5.33
C LEU A 41 -5.53 -28.46 -5.13
N ARG A 42 -5.13 -29.02 -3.98
CA ARG A 42 -5.35 -30.45 -3.71
C ARG A 42 -6.83 -30.81 -3.57
N ILE A 43 -7.66 -29.92 -3.05
CA ILE A 43 -9.11 -30.13 -2.97
C ILE A 43 -9.71 -30.13 -4.39
N LEU A 44 -9.35 -29.14 -5.21
CA LEU A 44 -9.82 -29.05 -6.60
C LEU A 44 -9.39 -30.25 -7.44
N ASP A 45 -8.18 -30.76 -7.21
CA ASP A 45 -7.66 -31.96 -7.88
C ASP A 45 -8.17 -33.29 -7.27
N GLY A 46 -8.93 -33.24 -6.17
CA GLY A 46 -9.42 -34.43 -5.46
C GLY A 46 -8.32 -35.27 -4.78
N THR A 47 -7.14 -34.69 -4.58
CA THR A 47 -5.96 -35.37 -4.01
C THR A 47 -5.73 -35.04 -2.52
N PHE A 48 -6.53 -34.14 -1.94
CA PHE A 48 -6.42 -33.75 -0.55
C PHE A 48 -6.77 -34.92 0.38
N ARG A 49 -5.77 -35.40 1.14
CA ARG A 49 -5.90 -36.51 2.10
C ARG A 49 -5.23 -36.15 3.41
N ALA A 50 -5.93 -36.39 4.50
CA ALA A 50 -5.40 -36.29 5.85
C ALA A 50 -4.83 -37.64 6.30
N PRO A 51 -3.75 -37.67 7.09
CA PRO A 51 -3.23 -38.92 7.65
C PRO A 51 -4.30 -39.61 8.50
N ARG A 52 -4.47 -40.93 8.31
CA ARG A 52 -5.53 -41.72 8.96
C ARG A 52 -4.97 -42.93 9.68
N LYS A 53 -5.71 -43.42 10.69
CA LYS A 53 -5.62 -44.81 11.15
C LYS A 53 -6.43 -45.70 10.20
N ALA A 54 -6.00 -46.95 10.01
CA ALA A 54 -6.72 -47.91 9.17
C ALA A 54 -8.20 -48.01 9.63
N ASP A 55 -9.11 -48.10 8.65
CA ASP A 55 -10.57 -48.25 8.80
C ASP A 55 -11.39 -47.02 9.27
N ALA A 56 -10.76 -45.85 9.43
CA ALA A 56 -11.51 -44.61 9.61
C ALA A 56 -11.98 -44.04 8.26
N GLY A 57 -13.27 -43.69 8.16
CA GLY A 57 -13.85 -42.98 7.02
C GLY A 57 -13.14 -41.63 6.72
N PRO A 58 -13.59 -40.86 5.71
CA PRO A 58 -12.94 -39.60 5.35
C PRO A 58 -12.88 -38.64 6.53
N SER A 59 -11.68 -38.06 6.75
CA SER A 59 -11.38 -37.17 7.87
C SER A 59 -12.26 -35.92 7.82
N ALA A 60 -12.60 -35.35 8.97
CA ALA A 60 -13.37 -34.11 9.04
C ALA A 60 -12.72 -32.99 8.21
N VAL A 61 -11.38 -32.93 8.22
CA VAL A 61 -10.59 -31.93 7.48
C VAL A 61 -10.73 -32.09 5.97
N GLU A 62 -10.87 -33.33 5.46
CA GLU A 62 -11.03 -33.60 4.02
C GLU A 62 -12.42 -33.23 3.49
N ARG A 63 -13.41 -33.14 4.38
CA ARG A 63 -14.78 -32.76 4.02
C ARG A 63 -15.00 -31.24 4.08
N VAL A 64 -14.01 -30.48 4.53
CA VAL A 64 -14.10 -29.03 4.59
C VAL A 64 -14.08 -28.49 3.16
N PRO A 65 -15.12 -27.77 2.73
CA PRO A 65 -15.19 -27.24 1.38
C PRO A 65 -14.22 -26.06 1.21
N VAL A 66 -13.85 -25.75 -0.04
CA VAL A 66 -12.81 -24.76 -0.36
C VAL A 66 -13.15 -23.37 0.20
N GLU A 67 -14.43 -23.01 0.22
CA GLU A 67 -14.93 -21.72 0.70
C GLU A 67 -14.62 -21.53 2.19
N VAL A 68 -14.65 -22.61 2.98
CA VAL A 68 -14.29 -22.55 4.40
C VAL A 68 -12.78 -22.34 4.57
N TRP A 69 -11.95 -22.94 3.72
CA TRP A 69 -10.50 -22.69 3.73
C TRP A 69 -10.17 -21.26 3.33
N ASP A 70 -10.88 -20.69 2.36
CA ASP A 70 -10.72 -19.29 1.96
C ASP A 70 -11.10 -18.34 3.12
N VAL A 71 -12.18 -18.63 3.86
CA VAL A 71 -12.55 -17.87 5.07
C VAL A 71 -11.47 -17.98 6.15
N VAL A 72 -10.89 -19.16 6.36
CA VAL A 72 -9.80 -19.36 7.33
C VAL A 72 -8.55 -18.58 6.89
N LYS A 73 -8.18 -18.63 5.60
CA LYS A 73 -7.07 -17.86 5.02
C LYS A 73 -7.29 -16.36 5.26
N HIS A 74 -8.46 -15.84 4.89
CA HIS A 74 -8.84 -14.44 5.06
C HIS A 74 -8.70 -14.02 6.53
N LYS A 75 -9.28 -14.80 7.45
CA LYS A 75 -9.24 -14.48 8.88
C LYS A 75 -7.83 -14.55 9.48
N LEU A 76 -7.00 -15.47 9.01
CA LEU A 76 -5.60 -15.57 9.44
C LEU A 76 -4.80 -14.34 8.98
N VAL A 77 -5.00 -13.90 7.74
CA VAL A 77 -4.39 -12.67 7.22
C VAL A 77 -4.80 -11.49 8.10
N ASP A 78 -6.08 -11.34 8.39
CA ASP A 78 -6.57 -10.25 9.23
C ASP A 78 -5.92 -10.21 10.60
N LEU A 79 -5.75 -11.37 11.25
CA LEU A 79 -5.12 -11.44 12.57
C LEU A 79 -3.65 -11.03 12.51
N GLU A 80 -2.92 -11.40 11.46
CA GLU A 80 -1.51 -11.01 11.32
C GLU A 80 -1.37 -9.53 10.94
N LEU A 81 -2.22 -9.01 10.06
CA LEU A 81 -2.26 -7.58 9.72
C LEU A 81 -2.59 -6.74 10.95
N GLN A 82 -3.59 -7.15 11.73
CA GLN A 82 -3.96 -6.49 12.98
C GLN A 82 -2.81 -6.55 14.00
N GLY A 83 -2.17 -7.71 14.16
CA GLY A 83 -1.03 -7.87 15.06
C GLY A 83 0.16 -7.01 14.67
N ALA A 84 0.47 -6.91 13.37
CA ALA A 84 1.50 -6.03 12.84
C ALA A 84 1.15 -4.55 13.06
N ASN A 85 -0.10 -4.16 12.79
CA ASN A 85 -0.57 -2.81 13.03
C ASN A 85 -0.47 -2.40 14.51
N ASP A 86 -0.96 -3.25 15.41
CA ASP A 86 -0.91 -3.00 16.85
C ASP A 86 0.55 -2.90 17.34
N GLN A 87 1.48 -3.65 16.74
CA GLN A 87 2.90 -3.55 17.06
C GLN A 87 3.50 -2.23 16.55
N PHE A 88 3.22 -1.86 15.30
CA PHE A 88 3.67 -0.60 14.73
C PHE A 88 3.22 0.59 15.59
N MET A 89 1.94 0.61 16.01
CA MET A 89 1.41 1.67 16.88
C MET A 89 2.14 1.76 18.23
N ARG A 90 2.50 0.62 18.83
CA ARG A 90 3.32 0.59 20.05
C ARG A 90 4.73 1.12 19.81
N ASP A 91 5.34 0.77 18.69
CA ASP A 91 6.71 1.17 18.35
C ASP A 91 6.83 2.69 18.17
N ILE A 92 5.76 3.34 17.68
CA ILE A 92 5.71 4.80 17.52
C ILE A 92 5.24 5.53 18.79
N GLY A 93 5.03 4.81 19.90
CA GLY A 93 4.66 5.39 21.19
C GLY A 93 3.16 5.67 21.36
N VAL A 94 2.30 5.19 20.46
CA VAL A 94 0.84 5.24 20.63
C VAL A 94 0.41 4.09 21.54
N ASN A 95 0.67 4.26 22.83
CA ASN A 95 0.56 3.20 23.84
C ASN A 95 -0.73 3.30 24.67
N ASP A 96 -1.33 4.49 24.72
CA ASP A 96 -2.42 4.77 25.65
C ASP A 96 -3.78 4.43 25.07
N TRP A 97 -4.43 3.49 25.75
CA TRP A 97 -5.80 2.99 25.54
C TRP A 97 -6.87 4.08 25.52
N SER A 98 -6.54 5.31 25.92
CA SER A 98 -7.46 6.45 25.96
C SER A 98 -7.93 6.88 24.56
N CYS A 99 -7.12 6.68 23.51
CA CYS A 99 -7.53 6.98 22.13
C CYS A 99 -8.11 5.75 21.39
N TRP A 100 -8.17 4.59 22.04
CA TRP A 100 -8.62 3.31 21.44
C TRP A 100 -10.11 3.03 21.62
N GLY A 101 -10.86 3.98 22.20
CA GLY A 101 -12.23 3.75 22.62
C GLY A 101 -12.26 2.79 23.81
N SER A 102 -12.63 3.32 24.98
CA SER A 102 -12.82 2.60 26.23
C SER A 102 -13.83 1.44 26.08
N GLY A 103 -13.38 0.27 25.62
CA GLY A 103 -14.16 -0.98 25.71
C GLY A 103 -13.98 -2.02 24.61
N LEU A 104 -13.43 -1.70 23.43
CA LEU A 104 -13.54 -2.60 22.27
C LEU A 104 -12.35 -3.54 22.01
N ARG A 105 -11.20 -3.36 22.67
CA ARG A 105 -10.03 -4.24 22.48
C ARG A 105 -9.45 -4.67 23.82
N ARG A 106 -9.89 -5.81 24.36
CA ARG A 106 -9.04 -6.55 25.32
C ARG A 106 -8.07 -7.41 24.50
N PRO A 107 -6.74 -7.25 24.64
CA PRO A 107 -5.80 -8.20 24.06
C PRO A 107 -6.11 -9.59 24.63
N GLY A 108 -6.37 -10.56 23.75
CA GLY A 108 -6.76 -11.93 24.12
C GLY A 108 -8.26 -12.24 24.12
N LYS A 109 -9.16 -11.28 23.85
CA LYS A 109 -10.54 -11.61 23.48
C LYS A 109 -10.69 -11.53 21.97
N LEU A 110 -10.64 -12.69 21.31
CA LEU A 110 -11.18 -12.85 19.96
C LEU A 110 -12.60 -12.31 19.97
N LEU A 111 -12.89 -11.27 19.19
CA LEU A 111 -14.25 -10.82 18.93
C LEU A 111 -14.98 -12.00 18.26
N ALA A 112 -15.71 -12.75 19.09
CA ALA A 112 -16.65 -13.76 18.65
C ALA A 112 -17.81 -13.02 17.96
N GLY A 113 -17.75 -12.93 16.64
CA GLY A 113 -18.82 -12.34 15.83
C GLY A 113 -18.35 -11.23 14.89
N SER A 114 -18.04 -11.63 13.66
CA SER A 114 -18.46 -10.95 12.41
C SER A 114 -18.09 -9.49 12.10
N ALA A 115 -17.13 -8.85 12.76
CA ALA A 115 -16.43 -7.71 12.17
C ALA A 115 -15.05 -7.59 12.80
N LEU A 116 -13.98 -7.71 12.02
CA LEU A 116 -12.70 -7.21 12.50
C LEU A 116 -12.86 -5.71 12.72
N PRO A 117 -12.38 -5.18 13.85
CA PRO A 117 -12.43 -3.75 14.05
C PRO A 117 -11.63 -3.09 12.93
N PRO A 118 -12.09 -1.94 12.44
CA PRO A 118 -11.51 -1.31 11.27
C PRO A 118 -10.05 -0.94 11.57
N PHE A 119 -9.23 -0.82 10.52
CA PHE A 119 -7.81 -0.47 10.68
C PHE A 119 -7.73 0.86 11.45
N TRP A 120 -6.62 1.13 12.13
CA TRP A 120 -6.50 2.39 12.90
C TRP A 120 -6.72 3.65 12.05
N THR A 121 -6.47 3.54 10.73
CA THR A 121 -6.79 4.56 9.72
C THR A 121 -8.26 4.96 9.74
N ASP A 122 -9.15 4.02 10.02
CA ASP A 122 -10.59 4.25 10.05
C ASP A 122 -10.99 4.93 11.36
N ILE A 123 -10.37 4.55 12.48
CA ILE A 123 -10.60 5.17 13.79
C ILE A 123 -10.11 6.63 13.80
N CYS A 124 -8.94 6.91 13.20
CA CYS A 124 -8.36 8.25 13.15
C CYS A 124 -8.81 9.08 11.93
N SER A 125 -9.55 8.50 10.99
CA SER A 125 -10.18 9.26 9.89
C SER A 125 -11.59 9.73 10.26
N GLU A 126 -12.31 8.98 11.09
CA GLU A 126 -13.63 9.38 11.61
C GLU A 126 -13.55 10.31 12.83
N ALA A 127 -12.48 10.22 13.63
CA ALA A 127 -12.23 11.11 14.76
C ALA A 127 -10.89 11.84 14.59
N GLU A 128 -10.85 13.15 14.85
CA GLU A 128 -9.59 13.89 14.93
C GLU A 128 -8.64 13.15 15.89
N PRO A 129 -7.41 12.80 15.45
CA PRO A 129 -6.49 12.07 16.31
C PRO A 129 -6.30 12.89 17.58
N CYS A 130 -6.46 12.25 18.73
CA CYS A 130 -6.19 12.89 20.02
C CYS A 130 -4.76 13.48 19.98
N ILE A 131 -4.55 14.61 20.66
CA ILE A 131 -3.27 15.35 20.64
C ILE A 131 -2.05 14.42 20.86
N MET A 132 -2.20 13.42 21.73
CA MET A 132 -1.14 12.45 22.03
C MET A 132 -0.80 11.53 20.84
N CYS A 133 -1.79 11.10 20.05
CA CYS A 133 -1.54 10.37 18.81
C CYS A 133 -0.93 11.28 17.75
N GLY A 134 -1.33 12.55 17.71
CA GLY A 134 -0.79 13.55 16.78
C GLY A 134 0.73 13.70 16.89
N ASP A 135 1.26 13.82 18.11
CA ASP A 135 2.69 14.04 18.37
C ASP A 135 3.56 12.80 18.09
N ALA A 136 3.09 11.61 18.45
CA ALA A 136 3.75 10.35 18.11
C ALA A 136 3.82 10.13 16.59
N ILE A 137 2.70 10.35 15.90
CA ILE A 137 2.63 10.26 14.43
C ILE A 137 3.50 11.34 13.79
N LEU A 138 3.63 12.53 14.40
CA LEU A 138 4.55 13.59 13.96
C LEU A 138 6.02 13.17 13.98
N GLN A 139 6.46 12.41 14.99
CA GLN A 139 7.88 12.01 15.11
C GLN A 139 8.30 10.99 14.04
N VAL A 140 7.39 10.08 13.66
CA VAL A 140 7.61 9.14 12.55
C VAL A 140 7.77 9.88 11.20
N ARG A 141 7.26 11.12 11.06
CA ARG A 141 7.23 11.89 9.80
C ARG A 141 8.52 12.56 9.37
N ILE A 142 9.49 12.79 10.25
CA ILE A 142 10.75 13.47 9.86
C ILE A 142 11.57 12.57 8.90
N VAL A 143 11.22 11.30 8.85
CA VAL A 143 11.94 10.20 8.26
C VAL A 143 10.93 9.45 7.40
N SER A 144 11.10 9.36 6.07
CA SER A 144 10.16 8.64 5.18
C SER A 144 9.68 7.32 5.82
N ILE A 145 8.37 7.03 5.77
CA ILE A 145 7.77 5.81 6.35
C ILE A 145 8.51 4.55 5.90
N TRP A 146 9.08 4.57 4.70
CA TRP A 146 9.82 3.48 4.09
C TRP A 146 11.34 3.61 4.29
N GLN A 147 11.83 3.91 5.50
CA GLN A 147 13.28 3.92 5.75
C GLN A 147 13.81 2.63 6.36
N GLY A 148 15.03 2.27 5.96
CA GLY A 148 15.77 1.12 6.47
C GLY A 148 14.98 -0.18 6.35
N LYS A 149 14.72 -0.83 7.48
CA LYS A 149 14.04 -2.14 7.52
C LYS A 149 12.61 -2.11 6.98
N ALA A 150 11.93 -0.96 7.04
CA ALA A 150 10.57 -0.85 6.49
C ALA A 150 10.59 -0.95 4.96
N GLU A 151 11.59 -0.34 4.29
CA GLU A 151 11.80 -0.47 2.85
C GLU A 151 12.07 -1.92 2.45
N GLU A 152 12.97 -2.60 3.19
CA GLU A 152 13.34 -3.99 2.92
C GLU A 152 12.13 -4.93 3.03
N ARG A 153 11.29 -4.74 4.05
CA ARG A 153 10.05 -5.50 4.24
C ARG A 153 9.05 -5.24 3.11
N LEU A 154 8.85 -3.97 2.75
CA LEU A 154 7.97 -3.59 1.64
C LEU A 154 8.44 -4.24 0.33
N GLN A 155 9.72 -4.13 0.01
CA GLN A 155 10.28 -4.70 -1.21
C GLN A 155 10.18 -6.23 -1.19
N SER A 156 10.45 -6.88 -0.05
CA SER A 156 10.28 -8.33 0.10
C SER A 156 8.83 -8.78 -0.15
N LEU A 157 7.86 -8.04 0.39
CA LEU A 157 6.43 -8.26 0.12
C LEU A 157 6.11 -8.09 -1.36
N LEU A 158 6.48 -6.96 -1.95
CA LEU A 158 6.09 -6.64 -3.34
C LEU A 158 6.76 -7.59 -4.35
N GLN A 159 8.03 -7.94 -4.13
CA GLN A 159 8.77 -8.88 -4.97
C GLN A 159 8.11 -10.25 -5.03
N ALA A 160 7.49 -10.73 -3.95
CA ALA A 160 6.78 -12.00 -3.95
C ALA A 160 5.57 -12.03 -4.91
N PHE A 161 5.00 -10.87 -5.22
CA PHE A 161 3.94 -10.69 -6.22
C PHE A 161 4.48 -10.20 -7.57
N GLY A 162 5.81 -10.07 -7.72
CA GLY A 162 6.44 -9.50 -8.91
C GLY A 162 6.05 -8.04 -9.14
N LEU A 163 5.90 -7.28 -8.05
CA LEU A 163 5.55 -5.86 -7.98
C LEU A 163 6.65 -5.10 -7.23
N HIS A 164 6.66 -3.77 -7.35
CA HIS A 164 7.65 -2.89 -6.72
C HIS A 164 7.05 -1.52 -6.38
N ALA A 165 7.66 -0.83 -5.43
CA ALA A 165 7.39 0.58 -5.16
C ALA A 165 8.37 1.43 -6.00
N PRO A 166 7.92 2.11 -7.07
CA PRO A 166 8.81 2.84 -7.98
C PRO A 166 9.39 4.09 -7.33
N VAL A 167 8.74 4.60 -6.29
CA VAL A 167 9.11 5.85 -5.61
C VAL A 167 9.10 5.58 -4.11
N ARG A 168 10.15 6.02 -3.42
CA ARG A 168 10.29 5.86 -1.95
C ARG A 168 9.36 6.78 -1.17
N GLN A 169 9.02 7.93 -1.75
CA GLN A 169 8.19 8.95 -1.13
C GLN A 169 6.72 8.59 -1.28
N THR A 170 5.96 8.78 -0.21
CA THR A 170 4.50 8.64 -0.21
C THR A 170 3.86 9.87 -0.83
N ILE A 171 2.79 9.68 -1.57
CA ILE A 171 1.98 10.75 -2.14
C ILE A 171 1.03 11.29 -1.07
N VAL A 172 1.02 12.59 -0.88
CA VAL A 172 0.14 13.29 0.06
C VAL A 172 -0.95 14.09 -0.67
N ARG A 173 -2.11 14.30 -0.02
CA ARG A 173 -3.27 15.06 -0.51
C ARG A 173 -2.95 16.53 -0.77
N ALA A 174 -1.98 17.10 -0.10
CA ALA A 174 -1.55 18.46 -0.36
C ALA A 174 -0.05 18.57 -0.16
N ASP A 175 0.64 19.26 -1.07
CA ASP A 175 2.10 19.41 -1.01
C ASP A 175 2.57 20.14 0.26
N LYS A 176 1.66 20.88 0.93
CA LYS A 176 1.91 21.57 2.20
C LYS A 176 1.68 20.70 3.43
N ASN A 177 1.01 19.56 3.28
CA ASN A 177 0.71 18.70 4.41
C ASN A 177 1.91 17.82 4.68
N TRP A 178 2.52 18.02 5.85
CA TRP A 178 3.64 17.19 6.31
C TRP A 178 3.15 15.81 6.78
N VAL A 179 1.82 15.64 6.83
CA VAL A 179 1.07 14.44 7.22
C VAL A 179 0.07 14.14 6.16
N ASP A 180 -0.08 12.86 5.85
CA ASP A 180 -1.36 12.43 5.36
C ASP A 180 -1.65 11.02 5.81
N LEU A 181 -2.67 10.86 6.66
CA LEU A 181 -3.19 9.54 7.01
C LEU A 181 -3.93 8.90 5.83
N SER A 182 -4.29 9.71 4.83
CA SER A 182 -4.79 9.25 3.55
C SER A 182 -3.68 9.18 2.50
N SER A 183 -2.40 9.16 2.89
CA SER A 183 -1.29 9.06 1.92
C SER A 183 -1.37 7.78 1.11
N ALA A 184 -0.75 7.83 -0.07
CA ALA A 184 -0.69 6.71 -0.99
C ALA A 184 0.75 6.34 -1.34
N THR A 185 1.00 5.04 -1.49
CA THR A 185 2.24 4.51 -2.05
C THR A 185 1.91 3.91 -3.41
N TYR A 186 2.66 4.28 -4.45
CA TYR A 186 2.53 3.61 -5.73
C TYR A 186 3.05 2.17 -5.64
N VAL A 187 2.26 1.23 -6.14
CA VAL A 187 2.69 -0.12 -6.42
C VAL A 187 2.61 -0.34 -7.91
N ALA A 188 3.68 -0.88 -8.48
CA ALA A 188 3.88 -0.96 -9.92
C ALA A 188 4.51 -2.29 -10.35
N LEU A 189 4.35 -2.63 -11.61
CA LEU A 189 5.23 -3.59 -12.28
C LEU A 189 6.53 -2.88 -12.66
N LEU A 190 7.66 -3.56 -12.47
CA LEU A 190 8.90 -3.10 -13.07
C LEU A 190 8.86 -3.27 -14.58
N LEU A 191 9.37 -2.25 -15.25
CA LEU A 191 9.83 -2.40 -16.61
C LEU A 191 11.08 -3.31 -16.62
N PRO A 192 11.40 -3.96 -17.75
CA PRO A 192 12.70 -4.61 -17.92
C PRO A 192 13.83 -3.64 -17.53
N PRO A 193 14.94 -4.14 -16.95
CA PRO A 193 15.99 -3.29 -16.38
C PRO A 193 16.56 -2.25 -17.36
N GLU A 194 16.55 -2.56 -18.66
CA GLU A 194 16.97 -1.63 -19.73
C GLU A 194 16.07 -0.39 -19.87
N GLN A 195 14.83 -0.43 -19.39
CA GLN A 195 13.83 0.64 -19.52
C GLN A 195 13.28 1.10 -18.16
N ASN A 196 13.81 0.57 -17.06
CA ASN A 196 13.37 0.89 -15.70
C ASN A 196 14.16 2.05 -15.07
N ASN A 197 15.06 2.67 -15.84
CA ASN A 197 15.82 3.81 -15.35
C ASN A 197 14.92 5.04 -15.28
N PRO A 198 14.88 5.74 -14.15
CA PRO A 198 14.17 7.00 -14.07
C PRO A 198 14.80 8.02 -15.04
N LEU A 199 13.96 8.86 -15.60
CA LEU A 199 14.40 10.01 -16.38
C LEU A 199 14.83 11.11 -15.42
N GLU A 200 16.13 11.29 -15.29
CA GLU A 200 16.72 12.41 -14.53
C GLU A 200 17.02 13.58 -15.48
N ALA A 201 16.67 14.78 -15.03
CA ALA A 201 17.01 16.04 -15.66
C ALA A 201 17.32 17.08 -14.59
N ASP A 202 18.45 17.79 -14.73
CA ASP A 202 18.75 18.93 -13.85
C ASP A 202 17.91 20.16 -14.28
N CYS A 203 17.30 20.82 -13.29
CA CYS A 203 16.57 22.07 -13.49
C CYS A 203 17.57 23.22 -13.46
N GLY A 204 17.72 23.91 -14.60
CA GLY A 204 18.75 24.94 -14.79
C GLY A 204 18.42 26.27 -14.10
N GLY A 205 17.16 26.50 -13.77
CA GLY A 205 16.69 27.73 -13.14
C GLY A 205 16.96 28.97 -14.00
N ASP A 206 17.05 30.16 -13.38
CA ASP A 206 17.19 31.42 -14.13
C ASP A 206 18.52 31.57 -14.88
N ARG A 207 19.53 30.74 -14.56
CA ARG A 207 20.92 30.91 -15.05
C ARG A 207 21.35 29.86 -16.06
N PHE A 208 20.66 28.73 -16.15
CA PHE A 208 21.00 27.64 -17.06
C PHE A 208 19.73 27.07 -17.70
N PRO A 209 19.79 26.58 -18.96
CA PRO A 209 18.66 25.90 -19.55
C PRO A 209 18.38 24.57 -18.83
N ASP A 210 17.11 24.18 -18.76
CA ASP A 210 16.71 22.87 -18.26
C ASP A 210 17.26 21.77 -19.15
N GLN A 211 17.76 20.69 -18.53
CA GLN A 211 18.15 19.51 -19.28
C GLN A 211 16.92 18.78 -19.82
N GLN A 212 17.09 18.09 -20.94
CA GLN A 212 16.06 17.24 -21.53
C GLN A 212 16.59 15.82 -21.66
N ASN A 213 15.73 14.85 -21.34
CA ASN A 213 16.05 13.43 -21.43
C ASN A 213 14.85 12.69 -22.04
N PHE A 214 15.13 11.67 -22.84
CA PHE A 214 14.12 10.98 -23.64
C PHE A 214 14.17 9.48 -23.40
N LEU A 215 13.00 8.87 -23.15
CA LEU A 215 12.84 7.43 -23.05
C LEU A 215 11.95 6.94 -24.18
N HIS A 216 12.49 6.06 -25.03
CA HIS A 216 11.68 5.36 -26.02
C HIS A 216 11.01 4.14 -25.38
N ILE A 217 9.67 4.10 -25.40
CA ILE A 217 8.89 3.01 -24.80
C ILE A 217 8.26 2.17 -25.90
N ASN A 218 8.43 0.85 -25.84
CA ASN A 218 7.82 -0.08 -26.80
C ASN A 218 6.33 -0.35 -26.43
N PRO A 219 5.35 0.02 -27.29
CA PRO A 219 3.92 -0.18 -27.02
C PRO A 219 3.48 -1.64 -26.87
N GLU A 220 4.12 -2.57 -27.59
CA GLU A 220 3.78 -4.00 -27.52
C GLU A 220 4.14 -4.57 -26.15
N MET A 221 5.32 -4.20 -25.65
CA MET A 221 5.77 -4.56 -24.30
C MET A 221 4.83 -3.97 -23.25
N MET A 222 4.42 -2.69 -23.41
CA MET A 222 3.47 -2.06 -22.49
C MET A 222 2.16 -2.84 -22.39
N THR A 223 1.65 -3.30 -23.53
CA THR A 223 0.41 -4.09 -23.61
C THR A 223 0.57 -5.46 -22.95
N LYS A 224 1.71 -6.14 -23.20
CA LYS A 224 2.02 -7.44 -22.60
C LYS A 224 2.16 -7.37 -21.09
N LEU A 225 2.84 -6.34 -20.57
CA LEU A 225 2.97 -6.10 -19.13
C LEU A 225 1.61 -5.82 -18.48
N ALA A 226 0.81 -4.95 -19.10
CA ALA A 226 -0.52 -4.61 -18.58
C ALA A 226 -1.44 -5.84 -18.45
N ARG A 227 -1.40 -6.75 -19.43
CA ARG A 227 -2.23 -7.97 -19.43
C ARG A 227 -1.90 -8.88 -18.24
N ASN A 228 -0.62 -9.15 -18.00
CA ASN A 228 -0.17 -10.03 -16.91
C ASN A 228 -0.21 -9.34 -15.54
N GLY A 229 -0.14 -8.00 -15.53
CA GLY A 229 -0.10 -7.19 -14.34
C GLY A 229 -1.36 -7.22 -13.50
N ARG A 230 -2.52 -7.10 -14.15
CA ARG A 230 -3.82 -6.92 -13.47
C ARG A 230 -4.14 -8.04 -12.48
N GLU A 231 -3.82 -9.28 -12.82
CA GLU A 231 -4.03 -10.42 -11.93
C GLU A 231 -3.15 -10.37 -10.69
N ARG A 232 -1.90 -9.91 -10.81
CA ARG A 232 -0.98 -9.74 -9.68
C ARG A 232 -1.48 -8.68 -8.71
N PHE A 233 -1.98 -7.55 -9.23
CA PHE A 233 -2.61 -6.51 -8.43
C PHE A 233 -3.85 -7.01 -7.70
N ARG A 234 -4.75 -7.71 -8.40
CA ARG A 234 -5.93 -8.31 -7.76
C ARG A 234 -5.53 -9.31 -6.68
N LYS A 235 -4.54 -10.15 -6.96
CA LYS A 235 -4.05 -11.15 -6.01
C LYS A 235 -3.49 -10.48 -4.75
N ILE A 236 -2.59 -9.50 -4.85
CA ILE A 236 -2.02 -8.85 -3.66
C ILE A 236 -3.06 -8.05 -2.88
N ILE A 237 -3.97 -7.35 -3.58
CA ILE A 237 -5.04 -6.58 -2.93
C ILE A 237 -5.97 -7.52 -2.16
N HIS A 238 -6.35 -8.64 -2.77
CA HIS A 238 -7.21 -9.64 -2.15
C HIS A 238 -6.52 -10.41 -1.03
N ASP A 239 -5.29 -10.87 -1.23
CA ASP A 239 -4.58 -11.72 -0.26
C ASP A 239 -4.13 -10.93 0.99
N LEU A 240 -3.96 -9.61 0.89
CA LEU A 240 -3.45 -8.75 1.98
C LEU A 240 -4.42 -7.63 2.38
N HIS A 241 -5.66 -7.66 1.88
CA HIS A 241 -6.72 -6.69 2.18
C HIS A 241 -6.27 -5.24 2.00
N LEU A 242 -5.53 -4.98 0.93
CA LEU A 242 -5.00 -3.65 0.65
C LEU A 242 -6.13 -2.74 0.16
N GLU A 243 -5.97 -1.44 0.39
CA GLU A 243 -6.94 -0.42 -0.01
C GLU A 243 -6.43 0.30 -1.26
N PRO A 244 -6.82 -0.15 -2.47
CA PRO A 244 -6.47 0.55 -3.69
C PRO A 244 -7.20 1.90 -3.76
N LEU A 245 -6.53 2.88 -4.36
CA LEU A 245 -7.03 4.25 -4.47
C LEU A 245 -7.14 4.66 -5.94
N SER A 246 -8.15 5.48 -6.23
CA SER A 246 -8.15 6.38 -7.37
C SER A 246 -7.63 7.74 -6.94
N MET A 247 -6.74 8.33 -7.73
CA MET A 247 -6.16 9.63 -7.44
C MET A 247 -6.58 10.63 -8.51
N ARG A 248 -7.09 11.79 -8.07
CA ARG A 248 -7.35 12.94 -8.94
C ARG A 248 -6.54 14.14 -8.45
N ALA A 249 -5.79 14.77 -9.34
CA ALA A 249 -5.13 16.03 -9.06
C ALA A 249 -6.08 17.18 -9.41
N LEU A 250 -6.37 18.01 -8.43
CA LEU A 250 -7.13 19.24 -8.56
C LEU A 250 -6.19 20.43 -8.35
N PRO A 251 -6.38 21.53 -9.10
CA PRO A 251 -5.70 22.77 -8.76
C PRO A 251 -6.10 23.19 -7.35
N SER A 252 -5.13 23.59 -6.51
CA SER A 252 -5.45 24.12 -5.18
C SER A 252 -6.29 25.38 -5.34
N GLU A 253 -7.44 25.46 -4.65
CA GLU A 253 -8.18 26.71 -4.58
C GLU A 253 -7.29 27.81 -3.99
N PRO A 254 -7.28 29.03 -4.57
CA PRO A 254 -6.58 30.14 -3.95
C PRO A 254 -7.15 30.36 -2.56
N SER A 255 -6.28 30.50 -1.56
CA SER A 255 -6.65 30.71 -0.16
C SER A 255 -7.51 31.95 0.10
N SER A 256 -7.75 32.78 -0.93
CA SER A 256 -8.77 33.82 -0.94
C SER A 256 -9.31 34.01 -2.37
N PRO A 257 -10.64 33.96 -2.60
CA PRO A 257 -11.24 34.18 -3.91
C PRO A 257 -11.18 35.64 -4.39
N ARG A 258 -10.68 36.57 -3.57
CA ARG A 258 -10.71 38.02 -3.84
C ARG A 258 -9.37 38.64 -4.20
N VAL A 259 -8.27 37.89 -4.15
CA VAL A 259 -6.93 38.42 -4.46
C VAL A 259 -6.35 37.59 -5.60
N PRO A 260 -6.10 38.17 -6.79
CA PRO A 260 -5.38 37.45 -7.83
C PRO A 260 -4.02 37.02 -7.27
N PRO A 261 -3.61 35.76 -7.52
CA PRO A 261 -2.33 35.27 -7.05
C PRO A 261 -1.22 36.19 -7.58
N PRO A 262 -0.24 36.61 -6.75
CA PRO A 262 0.93 37.31 -7.26
C PRO A 262 1.60 36.48 -8.37
N PRO A 263 2.27 37.11 -9.35
CA PRO A 263 2.81 36.45 -10.54
C PRO A 263 3.80 35.30 -10.25
N ASN A 264 4.30 35.18 -9.02
CA ASN A 264 5.24 34.15 -8.57
C ASN A 264 4.59 33.10 -7.65
N GLN A 265 3.25 33.08 -7.54
CA GLN A 265 2.58 32.11 -6.69
C GLN A 265 2.58 30.75 -7.37
N HIS A 266 3.23 29.79 -6.72
CA HIS A 266 3.31 28.42 -7.19
C HIS A 266 1.91 27.81 -7.08
N TRP A 267 1.43 27.21 -8.17
CA TRP A 267 0.20 26.42 -8.14
C TRP A 267 0.49 25.16 -7.34
N TYR A 268 -0.14 25.03 -6.19
CA TYR A 268 -0.12 23.78 -5.44
C TYR A 268 -1.17 22.86 -6.06
N PHE A 269 -0.90 21.56 -6.08
CA PHE A 269 -1.92 20.60 -6.47
C PHE A 269 -2.48 19.96 -5.20
N ARG A 270 -3.81 19.96 -5.08
CA ARG A 270 -4.49 19.12 -4.11
C ARG A 270 -4.79 17.80 -4.78
N ARG A 271 -4.44 16.70 -4.14
CA ARG A 271 -4.80 15.36 -4.58
C ARG A 271 -6.00 14.90 -3.77
N GLU A 272 -6.99 14.35 -4.47
CA GLU A 272 -8.11 13.65 -3.86
C GLU A 272 -7.90 12.16 -4.07
N PHE A 273 -7.94 11.42 -2.97
CA PHE A 273 -7.92 9.98 -2.98
C PHE A 273 -9.34 9.47 -2.74
N THR A 274 -9.79 8.57 -3.61
CA THR A 274 -11.05 7.87 -3.48
C THR A 274 -10.73 6.39 -3.38
N GLU A 275 -11.20 5.74 -2.32
CA GLU A 275 -11.08 4.29 -2.21
C GLU A 275 -11.91 3.62 -3.30
N ILE A 276 -11.34 2.60 -3.91
CA ILE A 276 -12.01 1.81 -4.95
C ILE A 276 -12.08 0.36 -4.51
N THR A 277 -13.08 -0.36 -4.99
CA THR A 277 -13.20 -1.78 -4.65
C THR A 277 -12.07 -2.59 -5.32
N PRO A 278 -11.71 -3.78 -4.78
CA PRO A 278 -10.74 -4.67 -5.44
C PRO A 278 -11.12 -5.04 -6.89
N THR A 279 -12.41 -5.06 -7.20
CA THR A 279 -12.93 -5.31 -8.56
C THR A 279 -12.76 -4.11 -9.50
N GLU A 280 -12.82 -2.89 -8.96
CA GLU A 280 -12.60 -1.64 -9.71
C GLU A 280 -11.12 -1.27 -9.81
N ALA A 281 -10.25 -1.89 -9.01
CA ALA A 281 -8.81 -1.71 -9.05
C ALA A 281 -8.24 -2.07 -10.43
N ASN A 282 -8.02 -1.03 -11.24
CA ASN A 282 -7.53 -1.14 -12.60
C ASN A 282 -6.19 -0.41 -12.73
N PRO A 283 -5.05 -1.12 -12.58
CA PRO A 283 -3.74 -0.50 -12.77
C PRO A 283 -3.61 0.08 -14.17
N ALA A 284 -2.91 1.20 -14.26
CA ALA A 284 -2.75 1.98 -15.47
C ALA A 284 -1.32 2.49 -15.63
N TRP A 285 -0.97 2.85 -16.86
CA TRP A 285 0.28 3.55 -17.13
C TRP A 285 0.24 4.94 -16.49
N THR A 286 1.18 5.19 -15.60
CA THR A 286 1.27 6.40 -14.80
C THR A 286 2.65 7.00 -14.95
N ILE A 287 2.70 8.32 -14.97
CA ILE A 287 3.94 9.11 -14.94
C ILE A 287 3.97 9.82 -13.59
N HIS A 288 5.06 9.69 -12.86
CA HIS A 288 5.27 10.38 -11.60
C HIS A 288 6.63 11.07 -11.58
N THR A 289 6.62 12.37 -11.30
CA THR A 289 7.82 13.20 -11.24
C THR A 289 8.04 13.70 -9.82
N THR A 290 9.25 13.53 -9.31
CA THR A 290 9.74 14.11 -8.05
C THR A 290 10.82 15.14 -8.37
N CYS A 291 10.87 16.28 -7.66
CA CYS A 291 12.02 17.21 -7.72
C CYS A 291 12.71 17.21 -6.37
N GLU A 292 14.02 17.01 -6.37
CA GLU A 292 14.86 17.05 -5.17
C GLU A 292 15.85 18.21 -5.26
N MET A 293 15.97 18.98 -4.19
CA MET A 293 16.97 20.04 -4.07
C MET A 293 18.31 19.42 -3.70
N LEU A 294 19.28 19.54 -4.60
CA LEU A 294 20.69 19.22 -4.36
C LEU A 294 21.32 20.42 -3.63
N TRP A 295 21.69 20.20 -2.36
CA TRP A 295 22.37 21.15 -1.49
C TRP A 295 23.89 21.01 -1.59
#